data_AF-U3GYM1-F1
#
_entry.id   AF-U3GYM1-F1
#
_cell.length_a   1.000
_cell.length_b   1.000
_cell.length_c   1.000
_cell.angle_alpha   90.00
_cell.angle_beta   90.00
_cell.angle_gamma   90.00
#
_symmetry.space_group_name_H-M   'P 1'
#
loop_
_entity.id
_entity.type
_entity.pdbx_description
1 polymer ?
#
loop_
_entity_poly.entity_id
_entity_poly.type
_entity_poly.pdbx_seq_one_letter_code
_entity_poly.pdbx_strand_id
1 'polypeptide(L)' 'MISMGDSRKRWRVVFPNGFETTLLMTDEFAARFYPGAVPEGVALDGVTAEDEEAAGDAVEAPPARRGSKPKNG' A
#
# COMPACT_ATOMS: atom_id res chain seq x y z
N MET A 1 25.81 -13.21 28.91
CA MET A 1 25.63 -13.40 27.45
C MET A 1 24.38 -12.64 27.06
N ILE A 2 24.53 -11.44 26.52
CA ILE A 2 23.39 -10.69 26.00
C ILE A 2 23.10 -11.34 24.65
N SER A 3 22.04 -12.15 24.56
CA SER A 3 21.62 -12.73 23.29
C SER A 3 21.57 -11.63 22.25
N MET A 4 22.30 -11.83 21.15
CA MET A 4 22.37 -10.97 19.98
C MET A 4 20.94 -10.51 19.65
N GLY A 5 20.65 -9.24 19.96
CA GLY A 5 19.30 -8.74 20.10
C GLY A 5 18.52 -8.95 18.81
N ASP A 6 17.37 -9.62 18.93
CA ASP A 6 16.44 -9.79 17.83
C ASP A 6 16.11 -8.41 17.26
N SER A 7 16.72 -8.08 16.11
CA SER A 7 16.62 -6.74 15.50
C SER A 7 15.34 -6.59 14.68
N ARG A 8 14.38 -7.52 14.84
CA ARG A 8 13.12 -7.47 14.11
C ARG A 8 12.17 -6.51 14.81
N LYS A 9 11.49 -5.72 14.01
CA LYS A 9 10.45 -4.78 14.43
C LYS A 9 9.12 -5.24 13.84
N ARG A 10 8.02 -4.81 14.43
CA ARG A 10 6.69 -5.02 13.87
C ARG A 10 6.44 -3.96 12.78
N TRP A 11 6.02 -4.42 11.62
CA TRP A 11 5.72 -3.62 10.45
C TRP A 11 4.29 -3.89 10.00
N ARG A 12 3.52 -2.83 9.79
CA ARG A 12 2.21 -2.91 9.14
C ARG A 12 2.43 -2.92 7.63
N VAL A 13 1.80 -3.87 6.97
CA VAL A 13 1.90 -4.10 5.52
C VAL A 13 0.49 -4.11 4.95
N VAL A 14 0.26 -3.27 3.95
CA VAL A 14 -0.96 -3.27 3.15
C VAL A 14 -0.65 -3.94 1.82
N PHE A 15 -1.33 -5.04 1.54
CA PHE A 15 -1.21 -5.76 0.27
C PHE A 15 -2.10 -5.13 -0.81
N PRO A 16 -1.81 -5.36 -2.11
CA PRO A 16 -2.57 -4.77 -3.22
C PRO A 16 -4.07 -5.12 -3.24
N ASN A 17 -4.46 -6.21 -2.57
CA ASN A 17 -5.86 -6.62 -2.41
C ASN A 17 -6.58 -5.88 -1.26
N GLY A 18 -5.94 -4.90 -0.63
CA GLY A 18 -6.47 -4.17 0.52
C GLY A 18 -6.37 -4.93 1.85
N PHE A 19 -5.75 -6.12 1.87
CA PHE A 19 -5.50 -6.84 3.11
C PHE A 19 -4.38 -6.16 3.90
N GLU A 20 -4.66 -5.79 5.13
CA GLU A 20 -3.69 -5.22 6.07
C GLU A 20 -3.29 -6.27 7.11
N THR A 21 -2.00 -6.38 7.40
CA THR A 21 -1.49 -7.23 8.48
C THR A 21 -0.24 -6.66 9.11
N THR A 22 0.13 -7.21 10.27
CA THR A 22 1.38 -6.87 10.96
C THR A 22 2.34 -8.05 10.90
N LEU A 23 3.58 -7.79 10.48
CA LEU A 23 4.65 -8.78 10.36
C LEU A 23 5.87 -8.36 11.19
N LEU A 24 6.53 -9.33 11.82
CA LEU A 24 7.78 -9.13 12.56
C LEU A 24 8.98 -9.39 11.64
N MET A 25 9.70 -8.34 11.22
CA MET A 25 10.81 -8.43 10.28
C MET A 25 11.87 -7.35 10.52
N THR A 26 13.06 -7.50 9.92
CA THR A 26 14.14 -6.51 9.98
C THR A 26 13.88 -5.34 9.01
N ASP A 27 14.52 -4.19 9.27
CA ASP A 27 14.45 -3.01 8.38
C ASP A 27 14.89 -3.34 6.94
N GLU A 28 15.99 -4.08 6.75
CA GLU A 28 16.48 -4.47 5.42
C GLU A 28 15.48 -5.32 4.64
N PHE A 29 14.79 -6.23 5.34
CA PHE A 29 13.78 -7.09 4.73
C PHE A 29 12.52 -6.29 4.37
N ALA A 30 12.07 -5.40 5.25
CA ALA A 30 10.95 -4.51 4.99
C ALA A 30 11.24 -3.61 3.76
N ALA A 31 12.40 -2.95 3.73
CA ALA A 31 12.77 -2.07 2.63
C ALA A 31 12.87 -2.80 1.27
N ARG A 32 13.30 -4.07 1.28
CA ARG A 32 13.46 -4.87 0.06
C ARG A 32 12.15 -5.44 -0.47
N PHE A 33 11.28 -5.93 0.40
CA PHE A 33 10.09 -6.71 -0.01
C PHE A 33 8.78 -5.97 0.21
N TYR A 34 8.75 -4.98 1.11
CA TYR A 34 7.56 -4.21 1.46
C TYR A 34 7.90 -2.71 1.55
N PRO A 35 8.24 -2.05 0.43
CA PRO A 35 8.66 -0.65 0.43
C PRO A 35 7.61 0.34 0.94
N GLY A 36 6.34 -0.07 1.03
CA GLY A 36 5.25 0.70 1.64
C GLY A 36 4.88 0.27 3.07
N ALA A 37 5.63 -0.64 3.69
CA ALA A 37 5.40 -1.03 5.07
C ALA A 37 5.78 0.10 6.04
N VAL A 38 5.02 0.24 7.13
CA VAL A 38 5.28 1.24 8.18
C VAL A 38 5.57 0.55 9.52
N PRO A 39 6.52 1.01 10.34
CA PRO A 39 6.78 0.42 11.65
C PRO A 39 5.59 0.67 12.58
N GLU A 40 5.16 -0.35 13.34
CA GLU A 40 3.96 -0.32 14.21
C GLU A 40 4.00 0.79 15.30
N GLY A 41 5.20 1.30 15.63
CA GLY A 41 5.43 2.32 16.65
C GLY A 41 5.75 3.74 16.13
N VAL A 42 5.63 4.00 14.83
CA VAL A 42 5.64 5.38 14.31
C VAL A 42 4.23 5.91 14.45
N ALA A 43 4.03 6.90 15.32
CA ALA A 43 2.76 7.63 15.38
C ALA A 43 2.51 8.22 13.99
N LEU A 44 1.43 7.79 13.34
CA LEU A 44 0.93 8.42 12.11
C LEU A 44 0.26 9.77 12.43
N ASP A 45 0.75 10.48 13.45
CA ASP A 45 0.26 11.77 13.92
C ASP A 45 0.88 12.84 13.01
N GLY A 46 0.31 12.99 11.81
CA GLY A 46 0.83 13.92 10.80
C GLY A 46 0.36 13.66 9.37
N VAL A 47 -0.36 12.57 9.08
CA VAL A 47 -1.20 12.49 7.88
C VAL A 47 -2.64 12.71 8.33
N THR A 48 -2.94 13.96 8.67
CA THR A 48 -4.31 14.46 8.54
C THR A 48 -4.62 14.44 7.05
N ALA A 49 -5.54 13.57 6.64
CA ALA A 49 -6.20 13.65 5.34
C ALA A 49 -7.15 14.86 5.32
N GLU A 50 -6.58 16.05 5.51
CA GLU A 50 -7.22 17.36 5.39
C GLU A 50 -6.35 18.20 4.45
N ASP A 51 -6.29 17.80 3.18
CA ASP A 51 -5.96 18.70 2.08
C ASP A 51 -6.76 18.22 0.86
N GLU A 52 -8.08 18.32 1.01
CA GLU A 52 -9.03 18.35 -0.08
C GLU A 52 -9.18 19.83 -0.49
N GLU A 53 -8.31 20.37 -1.35
CA GLU A 53 -8.71 21.46 -2.26
C GLU A 53 -7.79 21.63 -3.49
N ALA A 54 -8.41 21.47 -4.67
CA ALA A 54 -8.13 22.13 -5.96
C ALA A 54 -6.87 21.80 -6.81
N ALA A 55 -7.05 20.84 -7.72
CA ALA A 55 -6.81 20.99 -9.17
C ALA A 55 -7.67 19.92 -9.87
N GLY A 56 -8.68 20.19 -10.68
CA GLY A 56 -8.74 21.14 -11.79
C GLY A 56 -9.29 20.36 -13.00
N ASP A 57 -10.54 20.66 -13.36
CA ASP A 57 -11.08 20.68 -14.72
C ASP A 57 -11.12 19.41 -15.62
N ALA A 58 -12.36 18.97 -15.88
CA ALA A 58 -12.92 18.27 -17.04
C ALA A 58 -12.01 17.46 -18.01
N VAL A 59 -12.26 16.15 -18.09
CA VAL A 59 -12.18 15.41 -19.36
C VAL A 59 -13.47 14.65 -19.60
N GLU A 60 -14.25 15.13 -20.58
CA GLU A 60 -15.41 14.47 -21.17
C GLU A 60 -14.99 13.18 -21.91
N ALA A 61 -15.76 12.11 -21.75
CA ALA A 61 -15.44 10.74 -22.15
C ALA A 61 -15.59 10.44 -23.66
N PRO A 62 -15.03 9.30 -24.14
CA PRO A 62 -15.68 8.54 -25.21
C PRO A 62 -15.93 7.04 -24.85
N PRO A 63 -16.79 6.35 -25.62
CA PRO A 63 -17.87 5.51 -25.09
C PRO A 63 -17.52 4.04 -24.83
N ALA A 64 -18.41 3.38 -24.08
CA ALA A 64 -18.49 1.94 -23.92
C ALA A 64 -18.42 1.21 -25.27
N ARG A 65 -17.36 0.43 -25.50
CA ARG A 65 -17.28 -0.48 -26.65
C ARG A 65 -18.25 -1.64 -26.45
N ARG A 66 -19.44 -1.54 -27.07
CA ARG A 66 -20.24 -2.70 -27.49
C ARG A 66 -19.48 -3.47 -28.57
N GLY A 67 -19.41 -4.80 -28.42
CA GLY A 67 -18.90 -5.76 -29.41
C GLY A 67 -17.49 -6.26 -29.02
N SER A 68 -17.24 -7.55 -28.86
CA SER A 68 -17.63 -8.62 -29.78
C SER A 68 -17.85 -9.95 -29.08
N LYS A 69 -18.99 -10.57 -29.37
CA LYS A 69 -19.29 -11.98 -29.13
C LYS A 69 -18.23 -12.84 -29.85
N PRO A 70 -17.50 -13.76 -29.18
CA PRO A 70 -16.74 -14.76 -29.91
C PRO A 70 -17.71 -15.75 -30.56
N LYS A 71 -17.68 -15.85 -31.90
CA LYS A 71 -18.16 -17.03 -32.63
C LYS A 71 -17.02 -18.05 -32.57
N ASN A 72 -17.13 -19.05 -31.71
CA ASN A 72 -16.28 -20.24 -31.83
C ASN A 72 -17.14 -21.37 -32.40
N GLY A 73 -16.68 -21.91 -33.53
CA GLY A 73 -17.28 -23.03 -34.24
C GLY A 73 -16.93 -24.38 -33.66
#